data_AF-A0A8T4SM32-F1
#
_entry.id   AF-A0A8T4SM32-F1
#
_cell.length_a   1.000
_cell.length_b   1.000
_cell.length_c   1.000
_cell.angle_alpha   90.00
_cell.angle_beta   90.00
_cell.angle_gamma   90.00
#
_symmetry.space_group_name_H-M   'P 1'
#
loop_
_entity.id
_entity.type
_entity.pdbx_description
1 polymer ?
#
loop_
_entity_poly.entity_id
_entity_poly.type
_entity_poly.pdbx_seq_one_letter_code
_entity_poly.pdbx_strand_id
1 'polypeptide(L)'
;MKQPQNIKEQHHQYKSVKQLMTLESSPKIKGFDFEKAQKEGFNLKEFLQAYSTTGFQATNLAEGIEITKIMQREKATIFLSFTSNMISSGVREAIAYLAKHKKAQVLVTSAGGIEEDIIKCLKPFALG
;
A
#
# COMPACT_ATOMS: atom_id res chain seq x y z
N MET A 1 -8.08 11.74 53.02
CA MET A 1 -8.63 11.49 51.68
C MET A 1 -9.05 12.83 51.08
N LYS A 2 -8.42 13.29 49.99
CA LYS A 2 -8.79 14.56 49.35
C LYS A 2 -10.06 14.34 48.53
N GLN A 3 -11.05 15.24 48.69
CA GLN A 3 -12.30 15.20 47.92
C GLN A 3 -12.00 15.35 46.41
N PRO A 4 -12.71 14.63 45.53
CA PRO A 4 -12.51 14.77 44.09
C PRO A 4 -12.94 16.17 43.64
N GLN A 5 -12.02 16.89 42.99
CA GLN A 5 -12.30 18.19 42.39
C GLN A 5 -13.33 18.06 41.26
N ASN A 6 -14.19 19.07 41.16
CA ASN A 6 -15.40 19.13 40.34
C ASN A 6 -15.07 19.01 38.83
N ILE A 7 -15.43 17.89 38.22
CA ILE A 7 -15.17 17.53 36.80
C ILE A 7 -15.69 18.61 35.82
N LYS A 8 -16.69 19.41 36.22
CA LYS A 8 -17.30 20.44 35.36
C LYS A 8 -16.37 21.59 34.98
N GLU A 9 -15.36 21.91 35.80
CA GLU A 9 -14.43 23.02 35.52
C GLU A 9 -13.39 22.67 34.44
N GLN A 10 -13.00 21.39 34.35
CA GLN A 10 -12.03 20.92 33.35
C GLN A 10 -12.57 20.95 31.91
N HIS A 11 -13.89 20.95 31.72
CA HIS A 11 -14.49 21.00 30.39
C HIS A 11 -14.49 22.40 29.73
N HIS A 12 -14.29 23.48 30.50
CA HIS A 12 -14.34 24.84 29.94
C HIS A 12 -13.10 25.17 29.09
N GLN A 13 -11.96 24.53 29.37
CA GLN A 13 -10.70 24.78 28.66
C GLN A 13 -10.68 24.16 27.24
N TYR A 14 -11.58 23.23 26.94
CA TYR A 14 -11.69 22.59 25.61
C TYR A 14 -12.58 23.37 24.63
N LYS A 15 -13.18 24.50 25.03
CA LYS A 15 -14.07 25.29 24.16
C LYS A 15 -13.34 26.09 23.07
N SER A 16 -12.02 26.24 23.17
CA SER A 16 -11.20 26.88 22.14
C SER A 16 -10.42 25.84 21.35
N VAL A 17 -11.12 24.89 20.71
CA VAL A 17 -10.50 24.11 19.64
C VAL A 17 -10.15 25.10 18.53
N LYS A 18 -8.88 25.54 18.54
CA LYS A 18 -8.30 26.35 17.47
C LYS A 18 -8.56 25.59 16.18
N GLN A 19 -9.28 26.20 15.23
CA GLN A 19 -9.64 25.54 13.97
C GLN A 19 -8.37 25.24 13.20
N LEU A 20 -7.85 24.03 13.38
CA LEU A 20 -6.69 23.49 12.70
C LEU A 20 -7.11 23.14 11.27
N MET A 21 -6.24 23.45 10.30
CA MET A 21 -6.34 23.20 8.85
C MET A 21 -7.72 22.76 8.35
N THR A 22 -8.42 23.66 7.65
CA THR A 22 -9.70 23.32 7.02
C THR A 22 -9.48 22.23 5.97
N LEU A 23 -10.16 21.08 6.13
CA LEU A 23 -10.06 19.92 5.25
C LEU A 23 -10.79 20.11 3.90
N GLU A 24 -11.11 21.35 3.55
CA GLU A 24 -11.95 21.68 2.39
C GLU A 24 -11.30 21.29 1.05
N SER A 25 -9.97 21.32 0.99
CA SER A 25 -9.19 20.89 -0.19
C SER A 25 -8.88 19.39 -0.21
N SER A 26 -9.13 18.68 0.90
CA SER A 26 -8.82 17.25 1.00
C SER A 26 -9.85 16.40 0.27
N PRO A 27 -9.43 15.30 -0.39
CA PRO A 27 -10.36 14.35 -0.97
C PRO A 27 -11.34 13.81 0.09
N LYS A 28 -12.63 13.76 -0.26
CA LYS A 28 -13.65 13.15 0.62
C LYS A 28 -13.45 11.64 0.68
N ILE A 29 -13.53 11.07 1.88
CA ILE A 29 -13.44 9.63 2.08
C ILE A 29 -14.67 8.96 1.44
N LYS A 30 -14.41 8.00 0.55
CA LYS A 30 -15.42 7.18 -0.11
C LYS A 30 -14.80 5.86 -0.57
N GLY A 31 -15.40 4.74 -0.17
CA GLY A 31 -14.99 3.41 -0.60
C GLY A 31 -15.59 2.99 -1.95
N PHE A 32 -15.30 1.76 -2.35
CA PHE A 32 -15.87 1.15 -3.56
C PHE A 32 -17.38 0.89 -3.43
N ASP A 33 -18.13 1.05 -4.52
CA ASP A 33 -19.57 0.84 -4.56
C ASP A 33 -19.90 -0.60 -5.01
N PHE A 34 -20.17 -1.47 -4.03
CA PHE A 34 -20.48 -2.87 -4.28
C PHE A 34 -21.90 -3.09 -4.84
N GLU A 35 -22.86 -2.22 -4.53
CA GLU A 35 -24.22 -2.30 -5.07
C GLU A 35 -24.23 -2.05 -6.59
N LYS A 36 -23.44 -1.06 -7.02
CA LYS A 36 -23.18 -0.82 -8.44
C LYS A 36 -22.48 -2.02 -9.08
N ALA A 37 -21.41 -2.53 -8.45
CA ALA A 37 -20.64 -3.65 -8.99
C ALA A 37 -21.45 -4.96 -9.11
N GLN A 38 -22.43 -5.19 -8.22
CA GLN A 38 -23.32 -6.35 -8.31
C GLN A 38 -24.24 -6.27 -9.54
N LYS A 39 -24.67 -5.06 -9.92
CA LYS A 39 -25.59 -4.83 -11.06
C LYS A 39 -24.85 -4.78 -12.40
N GLU A 40 -23.70 -4.12 -12.44
CA GLU A 40 -22.96 -3.84 -13.67
C GLU A 40 -21.79 -4.79 -13.92
N GLY A 41 -21.43 -5.61 -12.93
CA GLY A 41 -20.27 -6.49 -12.94
C GLY A 41 -19.07 -5.91 -12.19
N PHE A 42 -18.28 -6.78 -11.57
CA PHE A 42 -17.10 -6.37 -10.81
C PHE A 42 -15.93 -6.00 -11.72
N ASN A 43 -15.35 -4.81 -11.51
CA ASN A 43 -14.17 -4.34 -12.21
C ASN A 43 -13.01 -4.10 -11.23
N LEU A 44 -11.97 -4.93 -11.33
CA LEU A 44 -10.79 -4.84 -10.45
C LEU A 44 -10.07 -3.49 -10.54
N LYS A 45 -10.02 -2.87 -11.73
CA LYS A 45 -9.39 -1.57 -11.92
C LYS A 45 -10.16 -0.48 -11.17
N GLU A 46 -11.49 -0.49 -11.26
CA GLU A 46 -12.34 0.46 -10.52
C GLU A 46 -12.23 0.25 -9.01
N PHE A 47 -12.18 -1.02 -8.57
CA PHE A 47 -11.96 -1.37 -7.17
C PHE A 47 -10.64 -0.82 -6.62
N LEU A 48 -9.53 -1.05 -7.33
CA LEU A 48 -8.21 -0.52 -6.95
C LEU A 48 -8.12 1.00 -7.08
N GLN A 49 -8.90 1.62 -7.95
CA GLN A 49 -8.98 3.09 -8.01
C GLN A 49 -9.68 3.67 -6.77
N ALA A 50 -10.73 3.03 -6.26
CA ALA A 50 -11.42 3.49 -5.06
C ALA A 50 -10.51 3.51 -3.81
N TYR A 51 -9.38 2.79 -3.83
CA TYR A 51 -8.40 2.82 -2.74
C TYR A 51 -7.82 4.22 -2.50
N SER A 52 -7.78 5.10 -3.52
CA SER A 52 -7.29 6.47 -3.35
C SER A 52 -8.11 7.29 -2.35
N THR A 53 -9.40 6.98 -2.19
CA THR A 53 -10.32 7.66 -1.27
C THR A 53 -10.81 6.77 -0.12
N THR A 54 -10.30 5.55 0.00
CA THR A 54 -10.74 4.60 1.04
C THR A 54 -10.13 4.90 2.42
N GLY A 55 -8.90 5.41 2.48
CA GLY A 55 -8.20 5.74 3.72
C GLY A 55 -7.21 4.67 4.19
N PHE A 56 -6.39 5.03 5.19
CA PHE A 56 -5.35 4.17 5.78
C PHE A 56 -4.40 3.58 4.72
N GLN A 57 -4.08 2.28 4.82
CA GLN A 57 -3.15 1.61 3.90
C GLN A 57 -3.68 1.50 2.47
N ALA A 58 -5.00 1.59 2.26
CA ALA A 58 -5.57 1.59 0.92
C ALA A 58 -5.08 2.83 0.14
N THR A 59 -5.13 4.02 0.76
CA THR A 59 -4.64 5.25 0.14
C THR A 59 -3.14 5.19 -0.13
N ASN A 60 -2.33 4.66 0.80
CA ASN A 60 -0.90 4.47 0.58
C ASN A 60 -0.61 3.52 -0.60
N LEU A 61 -1.39 2.45 -0.76
CA LEU A 61 -1.25 1.54 -1.90
C LEU A 61 -1.60 2.23 -3.22
N ALA A 62 -2.68 3.01 -3.25
CA ALA A 62 -3.06 3.77 -4.44
C ALA A 62 -1.99 4.80 -4.84
N GLU A 63 -1.40 5.48 -3.86
CA GLU A 63 -0.27 6.39 -4.07
C GLU A 63 0.96 5.66 -4.61
N GLY A 64 1.34 4.52 -4.03
CA GLY A 64 2.45 3.69 -4.52
C GLY A 64 2.26 3.20 -5.96
N ILE A 65 1.03 2.85 -6.35
CA ILE A 65 0.68 2.50 -7.73
C ILE A 65 0.90 3.70 -8.66
N GLU A 66 0.47 4.91 -8.26
CA GLU A 66 0.63 6.10 -9.09
C GLU A 66 2.10 6.50 -9.23
N ILE A 67 2.88 6.49 -8.14
CA ILE A 67 4.33 6.73 -8.17
C ILE A 67 5.01 5.76 -9.14
N THR A 68 4.68 4.46 -9.08
CA THR A 68 5.25 3.45 -9.99
C THR A 68 4.89 3.74 -11.45
N LYS A 69 3.67 4.20 -11.75
CA LYS A 69 3.27 4.60 -13.11
C LYS A 69 4.03 5.84 -13.58
N ILE A 70 4.25 6.82 -12.71
CA ILE A 70 5.06 8.01 -12.99
C ILE A 70 6.49 7.58 -13.34
N MET A 71 7.13 6.73 -12.52
CA MET A 71 8.48 6.21 -12.79
C MET A 71 8.58 5.55 -14.17
N GLN A 72 7.56 4.78 -14.58
CA GLN A 72 7.52 4.15 -15.91
C GLN A 72 7.35 5.18 -17.04
N ARG A 73 6.45 6.15 -16.87
CA ARG A 73 6.15 7.20 -17.86
C ARG A 73 7.37 8.08 -18.12
N GLU A 74 8.04 8.48 -17.05
CA GLU A 74 9.24 9.33 -17.08
C GLU A 74 10.51 8.54 -17.40
N LYS A 75 10.42 7.23 -17.64
CA LYS A 75 11.55 6.33 -17.94
C LYS A 75 12.67 6.43 -16.89
N ALA A 76 12.29 6.55 -15.62
CA ALA A 76 13.25 6.60 -14.52
C ALA A 76 14.08 5.31 -14.45
N THR A 77 15.30 5.39 -13.91
CA THR A 77 16.07 4.21 -13.54
C THR A 77 15.46 3.60 -12.27
N ILE A 78 14.88 2.40 -12.40
CA ILE A 78 14.15 1.70 -11.34
C ILE A 78 15.07 0.72 -10.63
N PHE A 79 15.28 0.97 -9.34
CA PHE A 79 15.93 0.07 -8.40
C PHE A 79 14.83 -0.70 -7.65
N LEU A 80 14.80 -2.03 -7.82
CA LEU A 80 13.86 -2.91 -7.13
C LEU A 80 14.60 -3.64 -6.02
N SER A 81 14.31 -3.27 -4.77
CA SER A 81 14.82 -3.94 -3.58
C SER A 81 13.78 -4.87 -2.95
N PHE A 82 14.21 -6.06 -2.53
CA PHE A 82 13.34 -7.03 -1.87
C PHE A 82 14.14 -7.93 -0.91
N THR A 83 13.48 -8.38 0.15
CA THR A 83 14.06 -9.33 1.13
C THR A 83 13.95 -10.77 0.64
N SER A 84 14.79 -11.67 1.15
CA SER A 84 14.84 -13.08 0.72
C SER A 84 13.51 -13.81 0.85
N ASN A 85 12.72 -13.54 1.90
CA ASN A 85 11.41 -14.18 2.10
C ASN A 85 10.42 -13.93 0.96
N MET A 86 10.57 -12.84 0.19
CA MET A 86 9.74 -12.59 -1.00
C MET A 86 10.04 -13.59 -2.11
N ILE A 87 11.29 -14.07 -2.21
CA ILE A 87 11.68 -15.13 -3.13
C ILE A 87 11.21 -16.50 -2.61
N SER A 88 11.20 -16.76 -1.31
CA SER A 88 10.57 -17.97 -0.74
C SER A 88 9.09 -18.05 -1.06
N SER A 89 8.41 -16.90 -1.11
CA SER A 89 6.99 -16.79 -1.42
C SER A 89 6.68 -16.88 -2.92
N GLY A 90 5.39 -16.82 -3.30
CA GLY A 90 4.95 -16.70 -4.69
C GLY A 90 5.13 -15.31 -5.32
N VAL A 91 5.65 -14.33 -4.58
CA VAL A 91 6.00 -13.01 -5.15
C VAL A 91 7.20 -13.11 -6.11
N ARG A 92 8.00 -14.17 -5.98
CA ARG A 92 9.12 -14.51 -6.87
C ARG A 92 8.74 -14.44 -8.35
N GLU A 93 7.57 -14.96 -8.74
CA GLU A 93 7.10 -14.95 -10.13
C GLU A 93 6.87 -13.54 -10.66
N ALA A 94 6.37 -12.62 -9.84
CA ALA A 94 6.21 -11.22 -10.20
C ALA A 94 7.57 -10.51 -10.35
N ILE A 95 8.52 -10.76 -9.44
CA ILE A 95 9.88 -10.22 -9.51
C ILE A 95 10.58 -10.73 -10.79
N ALA A 96 10.48 -12.02 -11.08
CA ALA A 96 11.03 -12.64 -12.29
C ALA A 96 10.43 -12.04 -13.57
N TYR A 97 9.11 -11.78 -13.59
CA TYR A 97 8.46 -11.09 -14.71
C TYR A 97 9.02 -9.68 -14.90
N LEU A 98 9.14 -8.89 -13.84
CA LEU A 98 9.67 -7.53 -13.92
C LEU A 98 11.12 -7.51 -14.44
N ALA A 99 11.97 -8.43 -13.97
CA ALA A 99 13.34 -8.58 -14.43
C ALA A 99 13.39 -9.02 -15.91
N LYS A 100 12.67 -10.07 -16.28
CA LYS A 100 12.63 -10.62 -17.66
C LYS A 100 12.19 -9.60 -18.69
N HIS A 101 11.23 -8.74 -18.34
CA HIS A 101 10.69 -7.71 -19.23
C HIS A 101 11.35 -6.33 -19.05
N LYS A 102 12.52 -6.28 -18.40
CA LYS A 102 13.34 -5.07 -18.21
C LYS A 102 12.56 -3.90 -17.59
N LYS A 103 11.65 -4.21 -16.66
CA LYS A 103 10.85 -3.22 -15.92
C LYS A 103 11.58 -2.67 -14.68
N ALA A 104 12.66 -3.32 -14.25
CA ALA A 104 13.60 -2.81 -13.26
C ALA A 104 15.03 -2.92 -13.84
N GLN A 105 15.87 -1.91 -13.59
CA GLN A 105 17.25 -1.86 -14.12
C GLN A 105 18.25 -2.40 -13.11
N VAL A 106 17.97 -2.27 -11.81
CA VAL A 106 18.85 -2.74 -10.74
C VAL A 106 18.03 -3.55 -9.74
N LEU A 107 18.54 -4.71 -9.35
CA LEU A 107 17.97 -5.55 -8.29
C LEU A 107 18.88 -5.52 -7.06
N VAL A 108 18.28 -5.38 -5.88
CA VAL A 108 19.00 -5.40 -4.60
C VAL A 108 18.30 -6.38 -3.66
N THR A 109 19.01 -7.41 -3.21
CA THR A 109 18.47 -8.41 -2.28
C THR A 109 19.57 -9.00 -1.40
N SER A 110 19.19 -9.73 -0.35
CA SER A 110 20.12 -10.52 0.46
C SER A 110 20.52 -11.82 -0.24
N ALA A 111 21.57 -12.50 0.25
CA ALA A 111 22.06 -13.76 -0.34
C ALA A 111 20.95 -14.81 -0.52
N GLY A 112 20.06 -14.96 0.47
CA GLY A 112 18.93 -15.89 0.40
C GLY A 112 17.98 -15.62 -0.78
N GLY A 113 17.83 -14.38 -1.23
CA GLY A 113 17.01 -14.07 -2.40
C GLY A 113 17.59 -14.63 -3.71
N ILE A 114 18.92 -14.81 -3.79
CA ILE A 114 19.59 -15.44 -4.93
C ILE A 114 19.58 -16.96 -4.79
N GLU A 115 19.97 -17.46 -3.61
CA GLU A 115 20.07 -18.91 -3.34
C GLU A 115 18.71 -19.60 -3.54
N GLU A 116 17.64 -19.04 -2.98
CA GLU A 116 16.32 -19.65 -3.04
C GLU A 116 15.70 -19.61 -4.44
N ASP A 117 16.02 -18.60 -5.25
CA ASP A 117 15.56 -18.55 -6.65
C ASP A 117 16.14 -19.72 -7.47
N ILE A 118 17.42 -20.04 -7.24
CA ILE A 118 18.10 -21.19 -7.87
C ILE A 118 17.50 -22.49 -7.34
N ILE A 119 17.34 -22.63 -6.02
CA ILE A 119 16.79 -23.85 -5.41
C ILE A 119 15.38 -24.13 -5.92
N LYS A 120 14.53 -23.11 -6.08
CA LYS A 120 13.18 -23.24 -6.65
C LYS A 120 13.14 -23.77 -8.08
N CYS A 121 14.22 -23.58 -8.85
CA CYS A 121 14.35 -24.20 -10.17
C CYS A 121 14.66 -25.70 -10.10
N LEU A 122 15.19 -26.18 -8.96
CA LEU A 122 15.55 -27.58 -8.72
C LEU A 122 14.43 -28.36 -8.03
N LYS A 123 13.73 -27.73 -7.07
CA LYS A 123 12.66 -28.36 -6.30
C LYS A 123 11.60 -27.34 -5.87
N PRO A 124 10.30 -27.67 -5.93
CA PRO A 124 9.25 -26.77 -5.45
C PRO A 124 9.32 -26.59 -3.93
N PHE A 125 9.01 -25.37 -3.48
CA PHE A 125 8.73 -25.08 -2.07
C PHE A 125 7.26 -25.42 -1.79
N ALA A 126 7.00 -25.95 -0.59
CA ALA A 126 5.65 -26.31 -0.15
C ALA A 126 5.08 -25.27 0.82
N LEU A 127 3.76 -25.17 0.86
CA LEU A 127 3.06 -24.47 1.93
C LEU A 127 3.11 -25.33 3.20
N GLY A 128 3.31 -24.68 4.35
CA GLY A 128 3.30 -25.30 5.68
C GLY A 128 2.02 -25.02 6.45
#